data_AF-A0A6P1A846-F1
#
_entry.id   AF-A0A6P1A846-F1
#
_cell.length_a   1.000
_cell.length_b   1.000
_cell.length_c   1.000
_cell.angle_alpha   90.00
_cell.angle_beta   90.00
_cell.angle_gamma   90.00
#
_symmetry.space_group_name_H-M   'P 1'
#
loop_
_entity.id
_entity.type
_entity.pdbx_description
1 polymer ?
#
loop_
_entity_poly.entity_id
_entity_poly.type
_entity_poly.pdbx_seq_one_letter_code
_entity_poly.pdbx_strand_id
1 'polypeptide(L)'
;MSVLSLLDSSNRHLLVMSTNGYNLKFYFQVPNTPKSSFLDTIVEFSTKVESVQKVSVRSQKFPMCFDDLRRLSNYLKNHLQNIKNDPDYESHTFVDYNLTYQIQALCGEYSCSDYNENYFSICSMVNIVKRSPSSSAIYIGGESTISFLQTEEFILNLKKIISLAN
;
A
#
# COMPACT_ATOMS: atom_id res chain seq x y z
N MET A 1 10.77 7.89 -8.26
CA MET A 1 12.05 7.18 -8.02
C MET A 1 11.79 6.14 -6.93
N SER A 2 11.17 5.01 -7.29
CA SER A 2 10.93 3.90 -6.37
C SER A 2 12.21 3.11 -6.13
N VAL A 3 12.69 3.14 -4.89
CA VAL A 3 13.85 2.37 -4.45
C VAL A 3 13.40 0.96 -4.06
N LEU A 4 13.53 0.00 -4.97
CA LEU A 4 13.65 -1.41 -4.58
C LEU A 4 15.06 -1.61 -4.03
N SER A 5 15.28 -1.29 -2.75
CA SER A 5 16.55 -1.62 -2.08
C SER A 5 16.50 -3.08 -1.65
N LEU A 6 17.32 -3.91 -2.30
CA LEU A 6 17.68 -5.23 -1.77
C LEU A 6 18.51 -4.99 -0.49
N LEU A 7 17.92 -5.24 0.68
CA LEU A 7 18.66 -5.22 1.94
C LEU A 7 19.32 -6.58 2.12
N ASP A 8 20.61 -6.61 1.82
CA ASP A 8 21.67 -7.57 2.16
C ASP A 8 21.26 -8.90 2.86
N SER A 9 21.70 -10.03 2.28
CA SER A 9 21.63 -11.44 2.78
C SER A 9 20.29 -12.01 3.28
N SER A 10 19.25 -11.18 3.38
CA SER A 10 17.93 -11.53 3.89
C SER A 10 16.93 -11.46 2.73
N ASN A 11 16.09 -12.47 2.54
CA ASN A 11 15.00 -12.50 1.55
C ASN A 11 13.90 -11.45 1.88
N ARG A 12 14.31 -10.19 2.04
CA ARG A 12 13.51 -9.06 2.47
C ARG A 12 13.35 -8.10 1.31
N HIS A 13 12.09 -7.80 1.01
CA HIS A 13 11.72 -6.86 -0.03
C HIS A 13 10.97 -5.70 0.59
N LEU A 14 11.38 -4.49 0.23
CA LEU A 14 10.69 -3.26 0.60
C LEU A 14 9.91 -2.75 -0.60
N LEU A 15 8.62 -2.54 -0.41
CA LEU A 15 7.76 -1.85 -1.36
C LEU A 15 7.21 -0.58 -0.69
N VAL A 16 7.23 0.54 -1.39
CA VAL A 16 6.80 1.84 -0.83
C VAL A 16 5.73 2.44 -1.73
N MET A 17 4.57 2.74 -1.16
CA MET A 17 3.59 3.66 -1.74
C MET A 17 3.87 5.05 -1.16
N SER A 18 4.37 5.96 -2.00
CA SER A 18 4.68 7.33 -1.60
C SER A 18 3.56 8.26 -2.05
N THR A 19 2.94 8.94 -1.10
CA THR A 19 1.95 10.00 -1.31
C THR A 19 2.60 11.35 -1.05
N ASN A 20 1.90 12.46 -1.26
CA ASN A 20 2.46 13.79 -0.95
C ASN A 20 2.69 14.04 0.55
N GLY A 21 1.90 13.43 1.44
CA GLY A 21 1.98 13.62 2.89
C GLY A 21 2.65 12.49 3.66
N TYR A 22 2.65 11.26 3.14
CA TYR A 22 3.16 10.09 3.86
C TYR A 22 3.76 9.01 2.94
N ASN A 23 4.38 8.02 3.57
CA ASN A 23 4.78 6.78 2.93
C ASN A 23 4.12 5.61 3.65
N LEU A 24 3.51 4.71 2.87
CA LEU A 24 3.06 3.40 3.32
C LEU A 24 4.07 2.35 2.82
N LYS A 25 4.81 1.75 3.74
CA LYS A 25 5.91 0.82 3.43
C LYS A 25 5.49 -0.59 3.79
N PHE A 26 5.72 -1.51 2.87
CA PHE A 26 5.49 -2.93 3.04
C PHE A 26 6.84 -3.63 3.09
N TYR A 27 7.14 -4.23 4.24
CA TYR A 27 8.32 -5.07 4.43
C TYR A 27 7.88 -6.51 4.29
N PHE A 28 8.24 -7.14 3.17
CA PHE A 28 7.97 -8.54 2.90
C PHE A 28 9.20 -9.37 3.21
N GLN A 29 9.02 -10.48 3.90
CA GLN A 29 10.03 -11.51 4.05
C GLN A 29 9.51 -12.79 3.39
N VAL A 30 10.22 -13.27 2.36
CA VAL A 30 9.88 -14.53 1.70
C VAL A 30 10.37 -15.68 2.58
N PRO A 31 9.49 -16.61 2.99
CA PRO A 31 9.91 -17.78 3.75
C PRO A 31 10.87 -18.64 2.92
N ASN A 32 11.90 -19.22 3.56
CA ASN A 32 12.83 -20.15 2.91
C ASN A 32 12.19 -21.52 2.59
N THR A 33 10.89 -21.67 2.83
CA THR A 33 10.13 -22.89 2.57
C THR A 33 9.61 -22.88 1.12
N PRO A 34 9.94 -23.90 0.31
CA PRO A 34 9.43 -24.00 -1.05
C PRO A 34 7.90 -23.96 -1.06
N LYS A 35 7.31 -23.16 -1.96
CA LYS A 35 5.86 -23.06 -2.19
C LYS A 35 5.03 -22.42 -1.06
N SER A 36 5.61 -21.56 -0.22
CA SER A 36 4.79 -20.75 0.69
C SER A 36 3.82 -19.86 -0.10
N SER A 37 2.52 -19.96 0.20
CA SER A 37 1.49 -19.05 -0.33
C SER A 37 1.43 -17.71 0.42
N PHE A 38 2.29 -17.53 1.43
CA PHE A 38 2.31 -16.38 2.32
C PHE A 38 3.67 -15.71 2.39
N LEU A 39 3.64 -14.40 2.63
CA LEU A 39 4.76 -13.55 2.97
C LEU A 39 4.65 -13.09 4.42
N ASP A 40 5.76 -13.17 5.13
CA ASP A 40 5.90 -12.55 6.43
C ASP A 40 5.96 -11.03 6.26
N THR A 41 4.92 -10.31 6.69
CA THR A 41 4.74 -8.90 6.32
C THR A 41 4.68 -7.98 7.54
N ILE A 42 5.29 -6.80 7.42
CA ILE A 42 5.08 -5.64 8.31
C ILE A 42 4.69 -4.46 7.44
N VAL A 43 3.66 -3.71 7.85
CA VAL A 43 3.27 -2.45 7.19
C VAL A 43 3.64 -1.29 8.10
N GLU A 44 4.32 -0.29 7.56
CA GLU A 44 4.66 0.95 8.25
C GLU A 44 3.96 2.13 7.59
N PHE A 45 3.27 2.95 8.39
CA PHE A 45 2.85 4.28 8.01
C PHE A 45 3.84 5.30 8.56
N SER A 46 4.31 6.23 7.72
CA SER A 46 5.22 7.29 8.16
C SER A 46 4.94 8.61 7.45
N THR A 47 4.78 9.71 8.18
CA THR A 47 4.65 11.04 7.56
C THR A 47 5.98 11.49 6.96
N LYS A 48 5.94 12.28 5.89
CA LYS A 48 7.15 12.85 5.28
C LYS A 48 7.77 13.92 6.20
N VAL A 49 9.09 14.06 6.14
CA VAL A 49 9.88 14.93 7.05
C VAL A 49 9.47 16.40 6.96
N GLU A 50 8.92 16.82 5.83
CA GLU A 50 8.41 18.18 5.57
C GLU A 50 7.09 18.46 6.31
N SER A 51 6.44 17.44 6.89
CA SER A 51 5.26 17.62 7.73
C SER A 51 5.64 18.08 9.14
N VAL A 52 4.81 18.95 9.73
CA VAL A 52 5.04 19.61 11.04
C VAL A 52 5.24 18.60 12.19
N GLN A 53 4.75 17.37 12.05
CA GLN A 53 4.89 16.32 13.06
C GLN A 53 5.28 14.98 12.43
N LYS A 54 6.40 14.41 12.89
CA LYS A 54 6.87 13.10 12.45
C LYS A 54 6.08 12.00 13.16
N VAL A 55 5.24 11.29 12.42
CA VAL A 55 4.54 10.09 12.88
C VAL A 55 5.14 8.91 12.15
N SER A 56 5.47 7.84 12.88
CA SER A 56 5.91 6.57 12.29
C SER A 56 5.38 5.43 13.15
N VAL A 57 4.58 4.57 12.54
CA VAL A 57 3.90 3.47 13.22
C VAL A 57 3.97 2.22 12.37
N ARG A 58 4.04 1.06 13.03
CA ARG A 58 4.17 -0.25 12.38
C ARG A 58 3.08 -1.18 12.86
N SER A 59 2.59 -2.01 11.95
CA SER A 59 1.79 -3.17 12.31
C SER A 59 2.63 -4.19 13.07
N GLN A 60 1.93 -5.11 13.74
CA GLN A 60 2.58 -6.38 14.09
C GLN A 60 2.92 -7.15 12.81
N LYS A 61 3.90 -8.06 12.91
CA LYS A 61 4.23 -8.97 11.82
C LYS A 61 3.06 -9.94 11.59
N PHE A 62 2.67 -10.16 10.34
CA PHE A 62 1.52 -11.00 9.99
C PHE A 62 1.75 -11.75 8.66
N PRO A 63 1.11 -12.91 8.46
CA PRO A 63 1.17 -13.62 7.19
C PRO A 63 0.25 -12.94 6.18
N MET A 64 0.79 -12.47 5.06
CA MET A 64 0.02 -11.90 3.95
C MET A 64 -0.03 -12.88 2.79
N CYS A 65 -1.22 -13.17 2.28
CA CYS A 65 -1.38 -14.04 1.13
C CYS A 65 -1.01 -13.30 -0.16
N PHE A 66 -0.43 -13.99 -1.15
CA PHE A 66 -0.22 -13.41 -2.48
C PHE A 66 -1.53 -12.93 -3.14
N ASP A 67 -2.68 -13.51 -2.79
CA ASP A 67 -3.98 -13.04 -3.27
C ASP A 67 -4.34 -11.65 -2.72
N ASP A 68 -3.93 -11.29 -1.50
CA ASP A 68 -4.12 -9.92 -1.00
C ASP A 68 -3.35 -8.92 -1.87
N LEU A 69 -2.11 -9.26 -2.27
CA LEU A 69 -1.31 -8.41 -3.17
C LEU A 69 -1.96 -8.28 -4.55
N ARG A 70 -2.50 -9.38 -5.10
CA ARG A 70 -3.22 -9.35 -6.39
C ARG A 70 -4.48 -8.50 -6.31
N ARG A 71 -5.26 -8.64 -5.23
CA ARG A 71 -6.46 -7.85 -4.97
C ARG A 71 -6.11 -6.36 -4.83
N LEU A 72 -5.07 -6.00 -4.07
CA LEU A 72 -4.60 -4.62 -3.94
C LEU A 72 -4.17 -4.04 -5.30
N SER A 73 -3.42 -4.82 -6.10
CA SER A 73 -3.02 -4.41 -7.45
C SER A 73 -4.23 -4.13 -8.35
N ASN A 74 -5.25 -4.98 -8.32
CA ASN A 74 -6.44 -4.83 -9.13
C ASN A 74 -7.33 -3.70 -8.62
N TYR A 75 -7.44 -3.55 -7.30
CA TYR A 75 -8.15 -2.45 -6.65
C TYR A 75 -7.64 -1.09 -7.15
N LEU A 76 -6.32 -0.84 -7.08
CA LEU A 76 -5.73 0.41 -7.54
C LEU A 76 -5.89 0.61 -9.05
N LYS A 77 -5.71 -0.44 -9.87
CA LYS A 77 -5.95 -0.34 -11.32
C LYS A 77 -7.38 0.03 -11.65
N ASN A 78 -8.34 -0.61 -11.00
CA ASN A 78 -9.76 -0.36 -11.25
C ASN A 78 -10.11 1.09 -10.89
N HIS A 79 -9.60 1.59 -9.76
CA HIS A 79 -9.78 2.99 -9.39
C HIS A 79 -9.20 3.94 -10.44
N LEU A 80 -7.98 3.71 -10.91
CA LEU A 80 -7.37 4.50 -12.00
C LEU A 80 -8.16 4.47 -13.31
N GLN A 81 -8.94 3.42 -13.59
CA GLN A 81 -9.80 3.38 -14.78
C GLN A 81 -11.12 4.11 -14.55
N ASN A 82 -11.71 3.98 -13.37
CA ASN A 82 -12.99 4.60 -13.06
C ASN A 82 -12.88 6.12 -12.98
N ILE A 83 -11.81 6.62 -12.35
CA ILE A 83 -11.59 8.07 -12.18
C ILE A 83 -11.42 8.82 -13.52
N LYS A 84 -11.01 8.13 -14.59
CA LYS A 84 -10.90 8.71 -15.95
C LYS A 84 -12.26 9.03 -16.55
N ASN A 85 -13.29 8.29 -16.15
CA ASN A 85 -14.66 8.47 -16.62
C ASN A 85 -15.49 9.33 -15.65
N ASP A 86 -15.13 9.30 -14.38
CA ASP A 86 -15.83 9.98 -13.29
C ASP A 86 -14.81 10.46 -12.23
N PRO A 87 -14.33 11.71 -12.29
CA PRO A 87 -13.36 12.25 -11.32
C PRO A 87 -13.84 12.23 -9.86
N ASP A 88 -15.16 12.20 -9.64
CA ASP A 88 -15.77 12.10 -8.31
C ASP A 88 -15.87 10.65 -7.81
N TYR A 89 -15.41 9.67 -8.59
CA TYR A 89 -15.48 8.26 -8.24
C TYR A 89 -14.64 7.95 -6.99
N GLU A 90 -15.29 7.38 -5.98
CA GLU A 90 -14.64 6.84 -4.79
C GLU A 90 -14.74 5.31 -4.76
N SER A 91 -13.63 4.66 -4.43
CA SER A 91 -13.62 3.22 -4.19
C SER A 91 -14.06 2.89 -2.78
N HIS A 92 -14.71 1.73 -2.61
CA HIS A 92 -14.89 1.14 -1.28
C HIS A 92 -13.54 0.87 -0.60
N THR A 93 -13.50 0.90 0.73
CA THR A 93 -12.30 0.59 1.49
C THR A 93 -11.80 -0.82 1.18
N PHE A 94 -10.58 -0.90 0.65
CA PHE A 94 -9.84 -2.14 0.56
C PHE A 94 -9.36 -2.56 1.94
N VAL A 95 -9.61 -3.84 2.28
CA VAL A 95 -9.14 -4.45 3.52
C VAL A 95 -8.49 -5.79 3.20
N ASP A 96 -7.31 -6.02 3.77
CA ASP A 96 -6.62 -7.31 3.69
C ASP A 96 -7.31 -8.36 4.55
N TYR A 97 -7.07 -9.65 4.27
CA TYR A 97 -7.71 -10.73 5.03
C TYR A 97 -7.39 -10.72 6.53
N ASN A 98 -6.28 -10.14 6.97
CA ASN A 98 -5.91 -10.08 8.39
C ASN A 98 -6.40 -8.82 9.11
N LEU A 99 -7.02 -7.88 8.40
CA LEU A 99 -7.45 -6.57 8.92
C LEU A 99 -6.26 -5.77 9.49
N THR A 100 -5.07 -5.95 8.94
CA THR A 100 -3.84 -5.29 9.40
C THR A 100 -3.66 -3.92 8.76
N TYR A 101 -4.19 -3.70 7.56
CA TYR A 101 -4.21 -2.38 6.94
C TYR A 101 -5.46 -2.18 6.09
N GLN A 102 -5.80 -0.91 5.89
CA GLN A 102 -6.93 -0.48 5.08
C GLN A 102 -6.48 0.63 4.15
N ILE A 103 -7.00 0.62 2.93
CA ILE A 103 -6.73 1.65 1.92
C ILE A 103 -8.06 2.04 1.28
N GLN A 104 -8.33 3.33 1.20
CA GLN A 104 -9.44 3.87 0.42
C GLN A 104 -8.91 4.86 -0.59
N ALA A 105 -9.29 4.68 -1.85
CA ALA A 105 -8.93 5.57 -2.94
C ALA A 105 -10.17 6.41 -3.25
N LEU A 106 -10.03 7.72 -3.11
CA LEU A 106 -11.10 8.72 -3.15
C LEU A 106 -11.07 9.46 -4.49
N CYS A 107 -11.90 10.49 -4.62
CA CYS A 107 -11.92 11.35 -5.80
C CYS A 107 -10.57 12.04 -6.07
N GLY A 108 -10.48 12.65 -7.24
CA GLY A 108 -9.26 13.31 -7.70
C GLY A 108 -9.46 14.11 -8.97
N GLU A 109 -8.35 14.38 -9.64
CA GLU A 109 -8.33 15.15 -10.88
C GLU A 109 -7.77 14.31 -12.02
N TYR A 110 -8.47 14.36 -13.15
CA TYR A 110 -8.05 13.73 -14.39
C TYR A 110 -8.05 14.75 -15.52
N SER A 111 -6.87 14.93 -16.11
CA SER A 111 -6.56 15.77 -17.26
C SER A 111 -6.13 14.88 -18.43
N CYS A 112 -6.83 15.03 -19.55
CA CYS A 112 -6.44 14.39 -20.81
C CYS A 112 -5.21 15.06 -21.44
N SER A 113 -4.93 16.32 -21.10
CA SER A 113 -3.86 17.12 -21.71
C SER A 113 -2.50 16.95 -21.03
N ASP A 114 -2.47 16.67 -19.72
CA ASP A 114 -1.22 16.39 -19.01
C ASP A 114 -1.41 15.26 -17.99
N TYR A 115 -0.78 14.12 -18.26
CA TYR A 115 -0.87 12.96 -17.39
C TYR A 115 -0.14 13.15 -16.04
N ASN A 116 0.82 14.08 -15.97
CA ASN A 116 1.58 14.35 -14.75
C ASN A 116 0.76 15.13 -13.71
N GLU A 117 -0.28 15.82 -14.15
CA GLU A 117 -1.23 16.54 -13.31
C GLU A 117 -2.30 15.62 -12.72
N ASN A 118 -2.34 14.34 -13.11
CA ASN A 118 -3.36 13.40 -12.65
C ASN A 118 -3.03 12.84 -11.27
N TYR A 119 -3.95 13.05 -10.32
CA TYR A 119 -3.83 12.57 -8.95
C TYR A 119 -5.19 12.21 -8.35
N PHE A 120 -5.17 11.49 -7.25
CA PHE A 120 -6.34 11.24 -6.42
C PHE A 120 -5.95 11.22 -4.94
N SER A 121 -6.93 11.39 -4.07
CA SER A 121 -6.72 11.25 -2.64
C SER A 121 -6.73 9.78 -2.24
N ILE A 122 -5.79 9.39 -1.38
CA ILE A 122 -5.73 8.05 -0.80
C ILE A 122 -5.67 8.16 0.72
N CYS A 123 -6.58 7.47 1.38
CA CYS A 123 -6.59 7.28 2.82
C CYS A 123 -5.99 5.91 3.13
N SER A 124 -5.01 5.86 4.03
CA SER A 124 -4.38 4.61 4.46
C SER A 124 -4.36 4.53 5.97
N MET A 125 -4.76 3.38 6.49
CA MET A 125 -4.80 3.10 7.92
C MET A 125 -4.05 1.80 8.21
N VAL A 126 -3.20 1.82 9.24
CA VAL A 126 -2.44 0.65 9.70
C VAL A 126 -2.89 0.29 11.10
N ASN A 127 -3.22 -0.98 11.30
CA ASN A 127 -3.54 -1.53 12.60
C ASN A 127 -2.26 -1.70 13.43
N ILE A 128 -2.15 -0.96 14.52
CA ILE A 128 -0.99 -0.98 15.42
C ILE A 128 -1.19 -1.87 16.65
N VAL A 129 -2.44 -2.25 16.94
CA VAL A 129 -2.79 -3.03 18.13
C VAL A 129 -3.83 -4.07 17.76
N LYS A 130 -3.38 -5.32 17.58
CA LYS A 130 -4.24 -6.50 17.62
C LYS A 130 -3.43 -7.71 18.09
N ARG A 131 -3.31 -7.87 19.41
CA ARG A 131 -2.61 -9.00 20.04
C ARG A 131 -3.50 -10.25 20.16
N SER A 132 -4.83 -10.07 20.12
CA SER A 132 -5.81 -11.16 20.19
C SER A 132 -7.10 -10.82 19.43
N PRO A 133 -7.93 -11.82 19.06
CA PRO A 133 -9.26 -11.57 18.46
C PRO A 133 -10.20 -10.76 19.36
N SER A 134 -9.96 -10.75 20.67
CA SER A 134 -10.75 -10.05 21.68
C SER A 134 -10.30 -8.61 21.95
N SER A 135 -9.14 -8.18 21.41
CA SER A 135 -8.66 -6.81 21.60
C SER A 135 -9.28 -5.85 20.58
N SER A 136 -9.65 -4.64 21.03
CA SER A 136 -10.03 -3.55 20.15
C SER A 136 -8.89 -3.22 19.20
N ALA A 137 -9.20 -3.11 17.90
CA ALA A 137 -8.23 -2.70 16.89
C ALA A 137 -8.00 -1.19 16.98
N ILE A 138 -6.74 -0.77 16.97
CA ILE A 138 -6.37 0.65 16.88
C ILE A 138 -5.72 0.88 15.54
N TYR A 139 -6.32 1.75 14.73
CA TYR A 139 -5.81 2.16 13.44
C TYR A 139 -5.20 3.54 13.54
N ILE A 140 -4.02 3.71 12.94
CA ILE A 140 -3.38 5.00 12.74
C ILE A 140 -3.14 5.16 11.24
N GLY A 141 -3.44 6.33 10.72
CA GLY A 141 -3.40 6.57 9.30
C GLY A 141 -3.40 8.05 8.95
N GLY A 142 -3.57 8.29 7.67
CA GLY A 142 -3.70 9.63 7.12
C GLY A 142 -4.24 9.58 5.71
N GLU A 143 -4.63 10.74 5.23
CA GLU A 143 -5.08 11.00 3.88
C GLU A 143 -4.09 11.92 3.20
N SER A 144 -3.82 11.68 1.92
CA SER A 144 -2.99 12.54 1.09
C SER A 144 -3.26 12.26 -0.39
N THR A 145 -2.89 13.19 -1.25
CA THR A 145 -2.87 12.96 -2.69
C THR A 145 -1.71 12.05 -3.12
N ILE A 146 -1.95 11.24 -4.15
CA ILE A 146 -0.97 10.40 -4.86
C ILE A 146 -1.19 10.54 -6.36
N SER A 147 -0.11 10.63 -7.14
CA SER A 147 -0.22 10.73 -8.60
C SER A 147 -0.51 9.38 -9.26
N PHE A 148 -1.02 9.43 -10.50
CA PHE A 148 -1.24 8.23 -11.30
C PHE A 148 0.08 7.48 -11.53
N LEU A 149 1.15 8.21 -11.87
CA LEU A 149 2.47 7.64 -12.08
C LEU A 149 3.02 6.91 -10.84
N GLN A 150 2.89 7.51 -9.66
CA GLN A 150 3.29 6.87 -8.40
C GLN A 150 2.51 5.58 -8.14
N THR A 151 1.21 5.61 -8.43
CA THR A 151 0.32 4.45 -8.27
C THR A 151 0.67 3.33 -9.25
N GLU A 152 0.94 3.65 -10.50
CA GLU A 152 1.37 2.70 -11.53
C GLU A 152 2.74 2.09 -11.22
N GLU A 153 3.69 2.90 -10.77
CA GLU A 153 5.01 2.45 -10.31
C GLU A 153 4.87 1.47 -9.12
N PHE A 154 4.00 1.79 -8.15
CA PHE A 154 3.69 0.90 -7.04
C PHE A 154 3.06 -0.42 -7.52
N ILE A 155 2.05 -0.37 -8.41
CA ILE A 155 1.41 -1.56 -9.00
C ILE A 155 2.45 -2.44 -9.72
N LEU A 156 3.35 -1.84 -10.50
CA LEU A 156 4.39 -2.56 -11.22
C LEU A 156 5.34 -3.28 -10.27
N ASN A 157 5.79 -2.61 -9.20
CA ASN A 157 6.68 -3.20 -8.22
C ASN A 157 5.97 -4.26 -7.36
N LEU A 158 4.69 -4.07 -7.05
CA LEU A 158 3.86 -5.09 -6.40
C LEU A 158 3.77 -6.38 -7.23
N LYS A 159 3.63 -6.27 -8.56
CA LYS A 159 3.64 -7.44 -9.46
C LYS A 159 4.96 -8.21 -9.43
N LYS A 160 6.10 -7.52 -9.28
CA LYS A 160 7.42 -8.18 -9.14
C LYS A 160 7.49 -9.02 -7.86
N ILE A 161 6.90 -8.55 -6.76
CA ILE A 161 6.78 -9.34 -5.53
C ILE A 161 5.89 -10.56 -5.75
N ILE A 162 4.74 -10.38 -6.41
CA ILE A 162 3.82 -11.49 -6.72
C ILE A 162 4.49 -12.57 -7.58
N SER A 163 5.38 -12.20 -8.50
CA SER A 163 6.09 -13.19 -9.33
C SER A 163 7.08 -14.07 -8.56
N LEU A 164 7.45 -13.70 -7.33
CA LEU A 164 8.30 -14.55 -6.47
C LEU A 164 7.55 -15.79 -5.93
N ALA A 165 6.22 -15.84 -6.08
CA ALA A 165 5.40 -16.97 -5.66
C ALA A 165 5.44 -18.17 -6.62
N ASN A 166 5.96 -17.98 -7.83
CA ASN A 166 6.00 -18.98 -8.91
C ASN A 166 7.43 -19.47 -9.14
#